data_AF-A0A8S3QN80-F1
#
_entry.id   AF-A0A8S3QN80-F1
#
_cell.length_a   1.000
_cell.length_b   1.000
_cell.length_c   1.000
_cell.angle_alpha   90.00
_cell.angle_beta   90.00
_cell.angle_gamma   90.00
#
_symmetry.space_group_name_H-M   'P 1'
#
loop_
_entity.id
_entity.type
_entity.pdbx_description
1 polymer ?
#
loop_
_entity_poly.entity_id
_entity_poly.type
_entity_poly.pdbx_seq_one_letter_code
_entity_poly.pdbx_strand_id
1 'polypeptide(L)'
;MTLWKFFSEIEVHTEVNKGDNIEIELLFDYIPSDLVPLSHFRFIVDLGFMAEQLKLCQSCQSTLHLYNAVGVKPLGFSGLMYVQCPECGGVTKIILGKTHHSGNSKRGCGTFDINTKAATAREYEVGQVLEWHAKESEHKYLLEEVIGCLNINTENEEGKGITVSTDTCWQKKGSGRAYNSVSGMPLIEFNPTRTE
;
A
#
# COMPACT_ATOMS: atom_id res chain seq x y z
N MET A 1 0.75 36.85 3.18
CA MET A 1 1.27 35.94 4.22
C MET A 1 0.29 36.02 5.39
N THR A 2 -0.74 35.18 5.36
CA THR A 2 -1.89 35.32 6.26
C THR A 2 -1.82 34.18 7.27
N LEU A 3 -1.59 34.56 8.53
CA LEU A 3 -1.54 33.71 9.70
C LEU A 3 -2.90 33.03 9.91
N TRP A 4 -2.94 31.70 9.84
CA TRP A 4 -4.07 30.92 10.34
C TRP A 4 -3.97 30.86 11.86
N LYS A 5 -4.69 31.76 12.54
CA LYS A 5 -5.08 31.57 13.94
C LYS A 5 -6.58 31.23 13.93
N PHE A 6 -6.90 29.95 14.05
CA PHE A 6 -8.23 29.51 14.45
C PHE A 6 -8.10 28.89 15.84
N PHE A 7 -8.12 29.75 16.85
CA PHE A 7 -8.56 29.37 18.19
C PHE A 7 -10.03 29.73 18.23
N SER A 8 -10.93 28.75 18.20
CA SER A 8 -12.32 28.97 18.59
C SER A 8 -12.43 28.70 20.08
N GLU A 9 -12.51 29.77 20.87
CA GLU A 9 -13.07 29.73 22.22
C GLU A 9 -14.51 29.22 22.08
N ILE A 10 -14.85 28.16 22.83
CA ILE A 10 -16.20 27.60 22.87
C ILE A 10 -16.89 28.17 24.11
N GLU A 11 -17.81 29.10 23.91
CA GLU A 11 -18.75 29.52 24.97
C GLU A 11 -19.84 28.46 25.12
N VAL A 12 -19.84 27.79 26.28
CA VAL A 12 -20.84 26.80 26.64
C VAL A 12 -21.90 27.47 27.51
N HIS A 13 -23.08 27.74 26.95
CA HIS A 13 -24.26 28.13 27.71
C HIS A 13 -25.02 26.89 28.18
N THR A 14 -25.00 26.63 29.49
CA THR A 14 -25.84 25.59 30.12
C THR A 14 -26.88 26.25 31.01
N GLU A 15 -28.16 26.10 30.67
CA GLU A 15 -29.25 26.27 31.63
C GLU A 15 -29.43 24.97 32.42
N VAL A 16 -29.04 24.99 33.69
CA VAL A 16 -29.09 23.82 34.58
C VAL A 16 -30.46 23.77 35.26
N ASN A 17 -31.32 22.83 34.86
CA ASN A 17 -32.46 22.42 35.68
C ASN A 17 -32.02 21.31 36.64
N LYS A 18 -32.16 21.56 37.95
CA LYS A 18 -31.84 20.61 39.03
C LYS A 18 -32.76 19.39 38.93
N GLY A 19 -32.21 18.22 38.62
CA GLY A 19 -32.89 16.96 38.91
C GLY A 19 -32.51 15.75 38.06
N ASP A 20 -32.06 15.97 36.83
CA ASP A 20 -31.86 14.85 35.90
C ASP A 20 -30.37 14.55 35.71
N ASN A 21 -30.00 13.28 35.89
CA ASN A 21 -28.73 12.74 35.42
C ASN A 21 -28.77 12.79 33.88
N ILE A 22 -28.26 13.87 33.31
CA ILE A 22 -28.07 13.99 31.87
C ILE A 22 -26.78 13.22 31.52
N GLU A 23 -26.92 12.03 30.93
CA GLU A 23 -25.83 11.47 30.14
C GLU A 23 -25.66 12.37 28.91
N ILE A 24 -24.66 13.24 28.96
CA ILE A 24 -24.29 14.04 27.80
C ILE A 24 -23.54 13.11 26.84
N GLU A 25 -24.27 12.48 25.91
CA GLU A 25 -23.65 11.95 24.69
C GLU A 25 -23.12 13.13 23.88
N LEU A 26 -21.88 13.51 24.15
CA LEU A 26 -21.16 14.46 23.34
C LEU A 26 -20.86 13.79 21.99
N LEU A 27 -21.74 13.98 21.01
CA LEU A 27 -21.47 13.75 19.60
C LEU A 27 -20.46 14.81 19.12
N PHE A 28 -19.22 14.66 19.57
CA PHE A 28 -18.10 15.40 19.01
C PHE A 28 -17.78 14.81 17.65
N ASP A 29 -18.12 15.55 16.58
CA ASP A 29 -17.63 15.25 15.25
C ASP A 29 -16.12 15.50 15.20
N TYR A 30 -15.36 14.45 15.55
CA TYR A 30 -13.90 14.48 15.64
C TYR A 30 -13.27 14.72 14.26
N ILE A 31 -12.61 15.88 14.10
CA ILE A 31 -11.75 16.18 12.96
C ILE A 31 -10.33 15.71 13.30
N PRO A 32 -9.73 14.80 12.52
CA PRO A 32 -8.34 14.42 12.73
C PRO A 32 -7.39 15.62 12.58
N SER A 33 -6.40 15.74 13.45
CA SER A 33 -5.39 16.81 13.39
C SER A 33 -4.38 16.63 12.25
N ASP A 34 -4.32 15.44 11.65
CA ASP A 34 -3.38 15.05 10.60
C ASP A 34 -3.96 15.18 9.18
N LEU A 35 -5.07 15.91 9.02
CA LEU A 35 -5.64 16.18 7.71
C LEU A 35 -4.75 17.11 6.88
N VAL A 36 -4.66 16.80 5.59
CA VAL A 36 -3.97 17.62 4.61
C VAL A 36 -4.98 18.25 3.63
N PRO A 37 -4.68 19.44 3.08
CA PRO A 37 -5.48 20.05 2.02
C PRO A 37 -5.66 19.14 0.80
N LEU A 38 -6.83 19.21 0.15
CA LEU A 38 -7.14 18.45 -1.07
C LEU A 38 -6.16 18.76 -2.22
N SER A 39 -5.58 19.96 -2.25
CA SER A 39 -4.64 20.40 -3.27
C SER A 39 -3.27 19.73 -3.19
N HIS A 40 -2.93 19.09 -2.06
CA HIS A 40 -1.60 18.50 -1.86
C HIS A 40 -1.44 17.10 -2.45
N PHE A 41 -2.54 16.39 -2.72
CA PHE A 41 -2.50 14.99 -3.16
C PHE A 41 -3.39 14.77 -4.38
N ARG A 42 -2.99 13.82 -5.23
CA ARG A 42 -3.81 13.31 -6.33
C ARG A 42 -4.35 11.94 -5.96
N PHE A 43 -5.66 11.78 -6.03
CA PHE A 43 -6.33 10.53 -5.71
C PHE A 43 -6.98 9.93 -6.95
N ILE A 44 -7.01 8.61 -6.98
CA ILE A 44 -7.90 7.86 -7.86
C ILE A 44 -9.13 7.50 -7.04
N VAL A 45 -10.29 7.94 -7.51
CA VAL A 45 -11.57 7.81 -6.80
C VAL A 45 -12.56 6.97 -7.60
N ASP A 46 -13.36 6.18 -6.89
CA ASP A 46 -14.58 5.61 -7.48
C ASP A 46 -15.67 6.69 -7.39
N LEU A 47 -15.87 7.42 -8.49
CA LEU A 47 -16.73 8.60 -8.51
C LEU A 47 -18.17 8.30 -8.08
N GLY A 48 -18.73 7.17 -8.53
CA GLY A 48 -20.08 6.75 -8.17
C GLY A 48 -20.17 6.41 -6.68
N PHE A 49 -19.23 5.62 -6.17
CA PHE A 49 -19.16 5.28 -4.75
C PHE A 49 -18.98 6.50 -3.84
N MET A 50 -18.15 7.46 -4.25
CA MET A 50 -17.94 8.72 -3.52
C MET A 50 -19.19 9.61 -3.55
N ALA A 51 -19.83 9.75 -4.71
CA ALA A 51 -21.03 10.58 -4.86
C ALA A 51 -22.19 10.10 -3.98
N GLU A 52 -22.39 8.79 -3.85
CA GLU A 52 -23.40 8.22 -2.96
C GLU A 52 -23.21 8.63 -1.50
N GLN A 53 -21.95 8.71 -1.03
CA GLN A 53 -21.64 9.11 0.35
C GLN A 53 -21.79 10.62 0.57
N LEU A 54 -21.69 11.43 -0.48
CA LEU A 54 -21.90 12.88 -0.40
C LEU A 54 -23.39 13.28 -0.43
N LYS A 55 -24.31 12.34 -0.67
CA LYS A 55 -25.73 12.67 -0.78
C LYS A 55 -26.32 13.29 0.48
N LEU A 56 -25.94 12.77 1.65
CA LEU A 56 -26.58 13.12 2.93
C LEU A 56 -25.54 13.18 4.04
N CYS A 57 -25.62 14.23 4.87
CA CYS A 57 -24.90 14.35 6.11
C CYS A 57 -25.32 13.25 7.09
N GLN A 58 -24.36 12.63 7.76
CA GLN A 58 -24.66 11.58 8.75
C GLN A 58 -25.49 12.10 9.93
N SER A 59 -25.33 13.37 10.29
CA SER A 59 -25.99 13.98 11.45
C SER A 59 -27.38 14.53 11.13
N CYS A 60 -27.52 15.36 10.09
CA CYS A 60 -28.77 16.09 9.80
C CYS A 60 -29.43 15.74 8.44
N GLN A 61 -28.85 14.80 7.68
CA GLN A 61 -29.35 14.39 6.35
C GLN A 61 -29.42 15.50 5.29
N SER A 62 -28.79 16.66 5.51
CA SER A 62 -28.67 17.67 4.45
C SER A 62 -27.65 17.23 3.39
N THR A 63 -27.74 17.78 2.18
CA THR A 63 -26.75 17.49 1.13
C THR A 63 -25.36 17.99 1.51
N LEU A 64 -24.34 17.16 1.26
CA LEU A 64 -22.94 17.54 1.45
C LEU A 64 -22.35 18.03 0.13
N HIS A 65 -21.47 19.02 0.22
CA HIS A 65 -20.80 19.58 -0.94
C HIS A 65 -19.29 19.40 -0.86
N LEU A 66 -18.69 19.03 -1.98
CA LEU A 66 -17.24 18.80 -2.07
C LEU A 66 -16.41 20.04 -1.69
N TYR A 67 -16.91 21.25 -1.96
CA TYR A 67 -16.20 22.49 -1.61
C TYR A 67 -16.10 22.73 -0.10
N ASN A 68 -16.92 22.06 0.72
CA ASN A 68 -16.85 22.08 2.18
C ASN A 68 -15.90 21.00 2.74
N ALA A 69 -15.03 20.42 1.92
CA ALA A 69 -14.04 19.48 2.38
C ALA A 69 -13.00 20.20 3.27
N VAL A 70 -12.91 19.76 4.53
CA VAL A 70 -11.97 20.27 5.53
C VAL A 70 -10.56 19.76 5.26
N GLY A 71 -10.45 18.54 4.74
CA GLY A 71 -9.19 17.94 4.38
C GLY A 71 -9.32 16.46 4.04
N VAL A 72 -8.19 15.85 3.75
CA VAL A 72 -8.08 14.44 3.41
C VAL A 72 -7.04 13.75 4.28
N LYS A 73 -7.19 12.45 4.44
CA LYS A 73 -6.19 11.55 5.01
C LYS A 73 -5.76 10.56 3.93
N PRO A 74 -4.56 10.70 3.36
CA PRO A 74 -4.09 9.86 2.27
C PRO A 74 -3.80 8.44 2.75
N LEU A 75 -4.24 7.44 1.99
CA LEU A 75 -4.04 6.01 2.25
C LEU A 75 -3.65 5.30 0.94
N GLY A 76 -2.50 5.68 0.37
CA GLY A 76 -2.01 5.21 -0.92
C GLY A 76 -2.54 6.07 -2.09
N PHE A 77 -3.08 5.42 -3.13
CA PHE A 77 -3.70 6.10 -4.27
C PHE A 77 -5.14 6.55 -4.01
N SER A 78 -5.70 6.19 -2.86
CA SER A 78 -7.01 6.64 -2.38
C SER A 78 -6.88 7.18 -0.95
N GLY A 79 -8.01 7.41 -0.28
CA GLY A 79 -7.99 7.94 1.06
C GLY A 79 -9.37 8.19 1.66
N LEU A 80 -9.34 8.96 2.74
CA LEU A 80 -10.53 9.45 3.42
C LEU A 80 -10.60 10.96 3.23
N MET A 81 -11.79 11.49 3.00
CA MET A 81 -12.06 12.91 2.92
C MET A 81 -13.06 13.28 4.01
N TYR A 82 -12.85 14.42 4.66
CA TYR A 82 -13.71 14.90 5.72
C TYR A 82 -14.42 16.15 5.23
N VAL A 83 -15.75 16.11 5.21
CA VAL A 83 -16.59 17.18 4.66
C VAL A 83 -17.45 17.75 5.78
N GLN A 84 -17.38 19.06 5.96
CA GLN A 84 -18.22 19.76 6.92
C GLN A 84 -19.60 20.03 6.32
N CYS A 85 -20.64 19.73 7.06
CA CYS A 85 -22.00 20.05 6.71
C CYS A 85 -22.23 21.56 6.90
N PRO A 86 -22.77 22.26 5.89
CA PRO A 86 -23.06 23.68 6.02
C PRO A 86 -24.24 23.97 6.96
N GLU A 87 -25.16 23.02 7.15
CA GLU A 87 -26.39 23.22 7.93
C GLU A 87 -26.17 22.99 9.43
N CYS A 88 -25.56 21.87 9.82
CA CYS A 88 -25.38 21.51 11.23
C CYS A 88 -23.94 21.68 11.74
N GLY A 89 -23.00 22.04 10.86
CA GLY A 89 -21.57 22.12 11.19
C GLY A 89 -20.87 20.77 11.38
N GLY A 90 -21.63 19.67 11.34
CA GLY A 90 -21.11 18.33 11.59
C GLY A 90 -20.20 17.79 10.49
N VAL A 91 -19.27 16.90 10.83
CA VAL A 91 -18.22 16.43 9.91
C VAL A 91 -18.46 14.99 9.49
N THR A 92 -18.72 14.80 8.20
CA THR A 92 -18.92 13.48 7.62
C THR A 92 -17.63 12.97 6.97
N LYS A 93 -17.26 11.73 7.31
CA LYS A 93 -16.15 11.00 6.69
C LYS A 93 -16.63 10.32 5.41
N ILE A 94 -15.98 10.66 4.30
CA ILE A 94 -16.21 10.13 2.95
C ILE A 94 -15.04 9.23 2.57
N ILE A 95 -15.34 7.99 2.19
CA ILE A 95 -14.36 7.02 1.69
C ILE A 95 -14.23 7.21 0.18
N LEU A 96 -13.02 7.47 -0.32
CA LEU A 96 -12.80 7.81 -1.73
C LEU A 96 -12.81 6.61 -2.70
N GLY A 97 -12.89 5.38 -2.19
CA GLY A 97 -12.95 4.17 -3.00
C GLY A 97 -13.31 2.93 -2.20
N LYS A 98 -13.60 1.84 -2.90
CA LYS A 98 -13.95 0.56 -2.26
C LYS A 98 -12.73 -0.05 -1.55
N THR A 99 -13.00 -0.73 -0.44
CA THR A 99 -11.99 -1.41 0.37
C THR A 99 -12.33 -2.89 0.53
N HIS A 100 -11.32 -3.75 0.56
CA HIS A 100 -11.44 -5.16 0.93
C HIS A 100 -10.58 -5.46 2.17
N HIS A 101 -10.93 -6.53 2.87
CA HIS A 101 -10.08 -7.10 3.92
C HIS A 101 -9.47 -8.39 3.38
N SER A 102 -8.15 -8.57 3.57
CA SER A 102 -7.49 -9.83 3.24
C SER A 102 -7.77 -10.86 4.34
N GLY A 103 -8.47 -11.94 4.00
CA GLY A 103 -8.72 -13.08 4.90
C GLY A 103 -9.92 -12.91 5.87
N ASN A 104 -10.05 -13.83 6.82
CA ASN A 104 -11.15 -13.86 7.81
C ASN A 104 -11.02 -12.83 8.94
N SER A 105 -9.95 -12.03 8.99
CA SER A 105 -9.79 -11.00 10.02
C SER A 105 -10.55 -9.73 9.64
N LYS A 106 -11.67 -9.47 10.32
CA LYS A 106 -12.36 -8.17 10.30
C LYS A 106 -11.63 -7.08 11.12
N ARG A 107 -10.41 -7.34 11.59
CA ARG A 107 -9.63 -6.41 12.41
C ARG A 107 -8.68 -5.61 11.52
N GLY A 108 -8.65 -4.30 11.71
CA GLY A 108 -7.80 -3.35 10.96
C GLY A 108 -8.56 -2.56 9.90
N CYS A 109 -7.87 -1.60 9.27
CA CYS A 109 -8.41 -0.84 8.14
C CYS A 109 -8.35 -1.70 6.87
N GLY A 110 -9.46 -1.78 6.11
CA GLY A 110 -9.47 -2.45 4.81
C GLY A 110 -8.50 -1.78 3.83
N THR A 111 -7.94 -2.56 2.91
CA THR A 111 -7.08 -2.08 1.84
C THR A 111 -7.94 -1.59 0.69
N PHE A 112 -7.63 -0.41 0.14
CA PHE A 112 -8.35 0.08 -1.04
C PHE A 112 -8.08 -0.79 -2.27
N ASP A 113 -9.14 -1.16 -3.00
CA ASP A 113 -9.05 -1.97 -4.21
C ASP A 113 -8.11 -1.35 -5.24
N ILE A 114 -8.10 -0.02 -5.33
CA ILE A 114 -7.24 0.70 -6.27
C ILE A 114 -5.75 0.55 -5.93
N ASN A 115 -5.39 0.46 -4.65
CA ASN A 115 -4.01 0.24 -4.25
C ASN A 115 -3.54 -1.14 -4.72
N THR A 116 -4.37 -2.17 -4.52
CA THR A 116 -4.08 -3.53 -4.98
C THR A 116 -4.01 -3.59 -6.51
N LYS A 117 -4.98 -3.00 -7.21
CA LYS A 117 -4.97 -2.97 -8.68
C LYS A 117 -3.76 -2.23 -9.25
N ALA A 118 -3.39 -1.08 -8.68
CA ALA A 118 -2.23 -0.32 -9.11
C ALA A 118 -0.92 -1.09 -8.85
N ALA A 119 -0.80 -1.75 -7.69
CA ALA A 119 0.35 -2.60 -7.38
C ALA A 119 0.46 -3.77 -8.36
N THR A 120 -0.63 -4.49 -8.63
CA THR A 120 -0.68 -5.60 -9.58
C THR A 120 -0.37 -5.14 -11.01
N ALA A 121 -0.90 -4.00 -11.44
CA ALA A 121 -0.57 -3.45 -12.76
C ALA A 121 0.93 -3.16 -12.91
N ARG A 122 1.54 -2.56 -11.89
CA ARG A 122 2.97 -2.28 -11.86
C ARG A 122 3.82 -3.55 -11.85
N GLU A 123 3.37 -4.60 -11.18
CA GLU A 123 4.01 -5.92 -11.20
C GLU A 123 4.01 -6.52 -12.60
N TYR A 124 2.92 -6.43 -13.36
CA TYR A 124 2.88 -6.92 -14.74
C TYR A 124 3.77 -6.14 -15.71
N GLU A 125 3.88 -4.83 -15.52
CA GLU A 125 4.70 -3.95 -16.37
C GLU A 125 6.20 -4.17 -16.10
N VAL A 126 6.61 -4.11 -14.83
CA VAL A 126 8.03 -4.15 -14.45
C VAL A 126 8.52 -5.59 -14.27
N GLY A 127 7.64 -6.51 -13.92
CA GLY A 127 7.98 -7.91 -13.62
C GLY A 127 8.63 -8.62 -14.81
N GLN A 128 8.15 -8.39 -16.03
CA GLN A 128 8.75 -8.99 -17.24
C GLN A 128 10.19 -8.51 -17.47
N VAL A 129 10.44 -7.22 -17.27
CA VAL A 129 11.77 -6.62 -17.43
C VAL A 129 12.72 -7.13 -16.34
N LEU A 130 12.25 -7.23 -15.10
CA LEU A 130 13.02 -7.80 -13.99
C LEU A 130 13.33 -9.28 -14.24
N GLU A 131 12.37 -10.06 -14.72
CA GLU A 131 12.56 -11.47 -15.05
C GLU A 131 13.58 -11.64 -16.19
N TRP A 132 13.49 -10.81 -17.23
CA TRP A 132 14.44 -10.82 -18.33
C TRP A 132 15.86 -10.51 -17.86
N HIS A 133 16.04 -9.43 -17.08
CA HIS A 133 17.35 -9.09 -16.52
C HIS A 133 17.88 -10.16 -15.56
N ALA A 134 17.02 -10.79 -14.78
CA ALA A 134 17.41 -11.90 -13.91
C ALA A 134 17.99 -13.06 -14.75
N LYS A 135 17.27 -13.50 -15.78
CA LYS A 135 17.72 -14.56 -16.71
C LYS A 135 19.01 -14.21 -17.44
N GLU A 136 19.13 -12.97 -17.91
CA GLU A 136 20.33 -12.50 -18.59
C GLU A 136 21.54 -12.50 -17.65
N SER A 137 21.36 -12.00 -16.42
CA SER A 137 22.42 -12.00 -15.41
C SER A 137 22.84 -13.41 -15.00
N GLU A 138 21.87 -14.31 -14.80
CA GLU A 138 22.11 -15.71 -14.48
C GLU A 138 22.95 -16.39 -15.57
N HIS A 139 22.54 -16.26 -16.84
CA HIS A 139 23.27 -16.82 -17.96
C HIS A 139 24.70 -16.27 -18.07
N LYS A 140 24.89 -14.96 -17.85
CA LYS A 140 26.22 -14.35 -17.87
C LYS A 140 27.14 -14.94 -16.80
N TYR A 141 26.68 -15.02 -15.55
CA TYR A 141 27.52 -15.54 -14.46
C TYR A 141 27.80 -17.04 -14.61
N LEU A 142 26.82 -17.83 -15.07
CA LEU A 142 27.04 -19.25 -15.37
C LEU A 142 28.14 -19.44 -16.43
N LEU A 143 28.14 -18.62 -17.49
CA LEU A 143 29.19 -18.67 -18.52
C LEU A 143 30.56 -18.29 -17.96
N GLU A 144 30.64 -17.23 -17.16
CA GLU A 144 31.89 -16.82 -16.50
C GLU A 144 32.45 -17.93 -15.60
N GLU A 145 31.59 -18.62 -14.85
CA GLU A 145 31.96 -19.72 -13.97
C GLU A 145 32.42 -20.97 -14.73
N VAL A 146 31.70 -21.36 -15.81
CA VAL A 146 32.11 -22.45 -16.70
C VAL A 146 33.47 -22.16 -17.33
N ILE A 147 33.69 -20.95 -17.86
CA ILE A 147 34.97 -20.53 -18.44
C ILE A 147 36.08 -20.55 -17.38
N GLY A 148 35.79 -20.06 -16.17
CA GLY A 148 36.71 -20.12 -15.04
C GLY A 148 37.17 -21.54 -14.73
N CYS A 149 36.23 -22.49 -14.65
CA CYS A 149 36.52 -23.89 -14.40
C CYS A 149 37.29 -24.58 -15.55
N LEU A 150 36.94 -24.28 -16.81
CA LEU A 150 37.65 -24.82 -17.98
C LEU A 150 39.10 -24.33 -18.07
N ASN A 151 39.35 -23.07 -17.74
CA ASN A 151 40.70 -22.51 -17.75
C ASN A 151 41.63 -23.13 -16.69
N ILE A 152 41.07 -23.60 -15.56
CA ILE A 152 41.80 -24.29 -14.49
C ILE A 152 42.18 -25.73 -14.88
N ASN A 153 41.38 -26.39 -15.72
CA ASN A 153 41.55 -27.80 -16.11
C ASN A 153 42.35 -28.00 -17.42
N THR A 154 43.16 -27.02 -17.83
CA THR A 154 43.96 -27.10 -19.07
C THR A 154 45.08 -28.14 -19.05
N GLU A 155 45.27 -28.85 -17.94
CA GLU A 155 46.12 -30.04 -17.87
C GLU A 155 45.26 -31.30 -17.64
N ASN A 156 44.90 -31.95 -18.75
CA ASN A 156 44.40 -33.34 -18.80
C ASN A 156 42.99 -33.58 -18.24
N GLU A 157 41.99 -33.63 -19.11
CA GLU A 157 40.95 -34.68 -19.15
C GLU A 157 39.94 -34.35 -20.28
N GLU A 158 40.19 -34.88 -21.47
CA GLU A 158 39.21 -34.88 -22.56
C GLU A 158 37.96 -35.66 -22.12
N GLY A 159 36.83 -34.98 -21.96
CA GLY A 159 35.50 -35.62 -21.97
C GLY A 159 34.66 -35.53 -20.71
N LYS A 160 35.07 -34.86 -19.62
CA LYS A 160 34.17 -34.62 -18.48
C LYS A 160 33.36 -33.34 -18.66
N GLY A 161 32.05 -33.48 -18.87
CA GLY A 161 31.13 -32.34 -18.86
C GLY A 161 31.05 -31.71 -17.47
N ILE A 162 31.22 -30.39 -17.39
CA ILE A 162 31.03 -29.63 -16.14
C ILE A 162 29.58 -29.14 -16.12
N THR A 163 28.84 -29.50 -15.07
CA THR A 163 27.51 -28.95 -14.82
C THR A 163 27.64 -27.87 -13.76
N VAL A 164 27.31 -26.63 -14.13
CA VAL A 164 27.23 -25.50 -13.19
C VAL A 164 25.76 -25.18 -12.98
N SER A 165 25.35 -25.01 -11.73
CA SER A 165 23.99 -24.61 -11.38
C SER A 165 23.99 -23.43 -10.42
N THR A 166 23.05 -22.52 -10.63
CA THR A 166 22.81 -21.37 -9.77
C THR A 166 21.61 -21.63 -8.89
N ASP A 167 21.78 -21.59 -7.56
CA ASP A 167 20.63 -21.52 -6.66
C ASP A 167 20.07 -20.10 -6.74
N THR A 168 19.00 -19.93 -7.52
CA THR A 168 18.20 -18.72 -7.48
C THR A 168 17.47 -18.70 -6.14
N CYS A 169 18.15 -18.17 -5.11
CA CYS A 169 17.68 -18.05 -3.72
C CYS A 169 16.48 -17.08 -3.57
N TRP A 170 15.57 -17.03 -4.54
CA TRP A 170 14.29 -16.35 -4.44
C TRP A 170 13.32 -17.18 -3.60
N GLN A 171 13.58 -17.22 -2.30
CA GLN A 171 12.65 -17.81 -1.34
C GLN A 171 11.68 -16.76 -0.82
N LYS A 172 10.39 -16.93 -1.11
CA LYS A 172 9.32 -16.33 -0.30
C LYS A 172 9.36 -16.98 1.09
N LYS A 173 10.14 -16.42 2.03
CA LYS A 173 10.09 -16.88 3.43
C LYS A 173 8.70 -16.56 3.99
N GLY A 174 7.98 -17.61 4.42
CA GLY A 174 6.58 -17.58 4.88
C GLY A 174 6.34 -16.86 6.21
N SER A 175 6.77 -15.60 6.34
CA SER A 175 6.50 -14.75 7.52
C SER A 175 5.73 -13.47 7.19
N GLY A 176 5.25 -13.31 5.95
CA GLY A 176 4.44 -12.15 5.54
C GLY A 176 5.21 -10.83 5.45
N ARG A 177 6.53 -10.84 5.62
CA ARG A 177 7.42 -9.70 5.33
C ARG A 177 8.39 -10.11 4.25
N ALA A 178 8.19 -9.56 3.04
CA ALA A 178 9.05 -9.79 1.90
C ALA A 178 10.39 -9.06 2.08
N TYR A 179 11.36 -9.73 2.69
CA TYR A 179 12.75 -9.30 2.63
C TYR A 179 13.41 -9.98 1.43
N ASN A 180 13.90 -9.18 0.50
CA ASN A 180 14.70 -9.65 -0.63
C ASN A 180 16.13 -9.87 -0.13
N SER A 181 16.61 -11.11 -0.06
CA SER A 181 18.03 -11.42 0.19
C SER A 181 18.71 -11.82 -1.11
N VAL A 182 19.72 -11.06 -1.53
CA VAL A 182 20.58 -11.35 -2.70
C VAL A 182 21.75 -12.21 -2.23
N SER A 183 21.48 -13.45 -1.85
CA SER A 183 22.52 -14.35 -1.32
C SER A 183 22.43 -15.77 -1.88
N GLY A 184 22.15 -15.91 -3.18
CA GLY A 184 22.36 -17.19 -3.86
C GLY A 184 23.86 -17.46 -3.94
N MET A 185 24.30 -18.58 -3.36
CA MET A 185 25.63 -19.13 -3.67
C MET A 185 25.48 -20.06 -4.88
N PRO A 186 26.35 -19.96 -5.90
CA PRO A 186 26.40 -20.98 -6.94
C PRO A 186 26.87 -22.30 -6.34
N LEU A 187 26.30 -23.41 -6.83
CA LEU A 187 26.63 -24.75 -6.39
C LEU A 187 27.14 -25.52 -7.61
N ILE A 188 28.44 -25.84 -7.59
CA ILE A 188 29.12 -26.57 -8.67
C ILE A 188 29.11 -28.05 -8.31
N GLU A 189 28.49 -28.87 -9.15
CA GLU A 189 28.54 -30.34 -9.03
C GLU A 189 29.31 -30.93 -10.20
N PHE A 190 30.42 -31.61 -9.90
CA PHE A 190 31.14 -32.38 -10.90
C PHE A 190 30.42 -33.71 -11.13
N ASN A 191 29.82 -33.88 -12.31
CA ASN A 191 29.23 -35.15 -12.71
C ASN A 191 30.23 -35.94 -13.56
N PRO A 192 30.88 -36.99 -13.03
CA PRO A 192 31.62 -37.91 -13.86
C PRO A 192 30.60 -38.66 -14.72
N THR A 193 30.49 -38.32 -16.00
CA THR A 193 29.63 -39.05 -16.93
C THR A 193 30.01 -40.53 -16.93
N ARG A 194 29.00 -41.35 -16.67
CA ARG A 194 29.01 -42.81 -16.79
C ARG A 194 29.34 -43.16 -18.24
N THR A 195 30.52 -43.74 -18.46
CA THR A 195 30.86 -44.38 -19.74
C THR A 195 29.89 -45.54 -19.98
N GLU A 196 29.34 -45.60 -21.18
CA GLU A 196 28.47 -46.69 -21.68
C GLU A 196 29.10 -48.07 -21.52
#